data_AF-A0A0W4ZVR2-F1
#
_entry.id   AF-A0A0W4ZVR2-F1
#
_cell.length_a   1.000
_cell.length_b   1.000
_cell.length_c   1.000
_cell.angle_alpha   90.00
_cell.angle_beta   90.00
_cell.angle_gamma   90.00
#
_symmetry.space_group_name_H-M   'P 1'
#
loop_
_entity.id
_entity.type
_entity.pdbx_description
1 polymer ?
#
loop_
_entity_poly.entity_id
_entity_poly.type
_entity_poly.pdbx_seq_one_letter_code
_entity_poly.pdbx_strand_id
1 'polypeptide(L)'
;MREKGKVFQRNFKPKIVAQYERVFHKEKGGTLDRRFFLDLYLLECDLQELESILEELTGDQLLFLQNNTRGLFMEGVSIIKKADPLRLENVLDTLEIFLRSIFRKKYNNFTSDIVFIISSLDNIDTIFMDFVTSLEVLIQKESKAILRTKALRLCLCTVCHGFNSNIVSYFHHKDFFPSIIKYITDPSTFSTAFLAFLFLGVLANNKKFESQNLYQTRLSDFVDNNTMQLIVHIISTICIECKNEYISLQNNGSDNAWGFMNILTYFNDMFFNLNNHKSISENSDNVSSENGVFSLPSFKAAILLPMYDFINVNKAFCYIFITIGSSANNSEIETPFSQFISFTSYLLEYQSFSLRAGYYARLALLIIHILVDDDGCFAALASDANSSVVHLCRQKQSFLPLAKNKRILLLAIFDSLIMGLEHNLKRNLDIEKYILHVQILLNIISSLEKKKIRLEYHWQGVWRFLMRFIMFLLTNAKTLKQHSRIDELISILLNFISLCVTRGENFFLDFKNFEDLIYKLIQNGDTVRKFIKAYEMESSSSKAILLVTEYYENLLSKKYKPHELSPEKVTAAIKEGYGLFNLNLIENNEYNEYNVRFKEAKERVFLKSIARIVVSDADRSQLQ
;
A
#
# COMPACT_ATOMS: atom_id res chain seq x y z
N MET A 1 -67.18 6.32 36.39
CA MET A 1 -65.90 6.34 37.14
C MET A 1 -65.07 5.13 36.79
N ARG A 2 -63.98 5.32 36.05
CA ARG A 2 -62.67 4.66 36.17
C ARG A 2 -61.87 5.03 34.92
N GLU A 3 -61.20 6.17 35.03
CA GLU A 3 -60.21 6.63 34.06
C GLU A 3 -59.09 5.58 33.97
N LYS A 4 -58.80 5.14 32.75
CA LYS A 4 -57.58 4.37 32.45
C LYS A 4 -56.41 5.32 32.61
N GLY A 5 -55.63 5.13 33.67
CA GLY A 5 -54.37 5.83 33.88
C GLY A 5 -53.44 5.60 32.70
N LYS A 6 -53.09 6.68 31.99
CA LYS A 6 -51.97 6.71 31.06
C LYS A 6 -50.70 6.44 31.88
N VAL A 7 -50.10 5.28 31.66
CA VAL A 7 -48.73 5.00 32.12
C VAL A 7 -47.81 5.91 31.30
N PHE A 8 -47.35 6.99 31.90
CA PHE A 8 -46.23 7.76 31.39
C PHE A 8 -44.97 6.89 31.54
N GLN A 9 -44.53 6.24 30.45
CA GLN A 9 -43.14 5.80 30.36
C GLN A 9 -42.25 7.04 30.36
N ARG A 10 -41.70 7.40 31.53
CA ARG A 10 -40.60 8.35 31.61
C ARG A 10 -39.38 7.65 31.03
N ASN A 11 -39.00 7.97 29.80
CA ASN A 11 -37.70 7.60 29.26
C ASN A 11 -36.64 8.24 30.17
N PHE A 12 -35.98 7.45 31.02
CA PHE A 12 -34.88 7.93 31.85
C PHE A 12 -33.69 8.25 30.93
N LYS A 13 -33.49 9.54 30.63
CA LYS A 13 -32.28 9.98 29.92
C LYS A 13 -31.07 9.79 30.85
N PRO A 14 -29.96 9.19 30.38
CA PRO A 14 -28.74 9.08 31.15
C PRO A 14 -28.24 10.47 31.57
N LYS A 15 -27.62 10.56 32.75
CA LYS A 15 -27.14 11.85 33.29
C LYS A 15 -26.12 12.51 32.34
N ILE A 16 -25.28 11.71 31.67
CA ILE A 16 -24.27 12.20 30.72
C ILE A 16 -24.91 12.89 29.51
N VAL A 17 -25.99 12.32 28.97
CA VAL A 17 -26.76 12.85 27.83
C VAL A 17 -27.35 14.21 28.16
N ALA A 18 -27.92 14.34 29.36
CA ALA A 18 -28.44 15.63 29.84
C ALA A 18 -27.33 16.69 29.98
N GLN A 19 -26.07 16.30 30.23
CA GLN A 19 -24.94 17.23 30.24
C GLN A 19 -24.45 17.56 28.83
N TYR A 20 -24.44 16.62 27.88
CA TYR A 20 -24.15 16.91 26.47
C TYR A 20 -25.18 17.89 25.89
N GLU A 21 -26.47 17.66 26.14
CA GLU A 21 -27.54 18.58 25.75
C GLU A 21 -27.32 19.99 26.32
N ARG A 22 -26.79 20.11 27.54
CA ARG A 22 -26.45 21.42 28.15
C ARG A 22 -25.25 22.11 27.52
N VAL A 23 -24.28 21.35 27.00
CA VAL A 23 -23.14 21.90 26.25
C VAL A 23 -23.58 22.35 24.87
N PHE A 24 -24.43 21.56 24.20
CA PHE A 24 -24.67 21.65 22.75
C PHE A 24 -26.05 22.19 22.32
N HIS A 25 -27.03 22.37 23.22
CA HIS A 25 -28.32 23.00 22.87
C HIS A 25 -28.48 24.45 23.35
N LYS A 26 -29.15 25.25 22.52
CA LYS A 26 -29.31 26.71 22.66
C LYS A 26 -30.18 27.16 23.82
N GLU A 27 -31.07 26.31 24.36
CA GLU A 27 -32.14 26.73 25.28
C GLU A 27 -31.65 27.15 26.69
N LYS A 28 -30.37 26.95 27.01
CA LYS A 28 -29.77 27.32 28.31
C LYS A 28 -28.48 28.11 28.11
N GLY A 29 -28.57 29.23 27.38
CA GLY A 29 -27.47 30.14 27.04
C GLY A 29 -26.81 30.84 28.24
N GLY A 30 -26.21 30.07 29.14
CA GLY A 30 -25.26 30.54 30.15
C GLY A 30 -23.87 29.99 29.87
N THR A 31 -22.85 30.78 30.17
CA THR A 31 -21.46 30.29 30.20
C THR A 31 -21.34 29.19 31.25
N LEU A 32 -20.89 28.01 30.84
CA LEU A 32 -20.69 26.88 31.75
C LEU A 32 -19.40 27.09 32.58
N ASP A 33 -19.50 26.89 33.89
CA ASP A 33 -18.36 27.03 34.80
C ASP A 33 -17.36 25.88 34.67
N ARG A 34 -16.11 26.12 35.05
CA ARG A 34 -15.06 25.09 35.14
C ARG A 34 -15.50 23.81 35.87
N ARG A 35 -16.23 23.95 36.98
CA ARG A 35 -16.70 22.82 37.79
C ARG A 35 -17.64 21.90 37.01
N PHE A 36 -18.43 22.46 36.11
CA PHE A 36 -19.32 21.69 35.25
C PHE A 36 -18.54 20.71 34.36
N PHE A 37 -17.46 21.17 33.72
CA PHE A 37 -16.64 20.30 32.87
C PHE A 37 -15.91 19.22 33.68
N LEU A 38 -15.43 19.54 34.88
CA LEU A 38 -14.84 18.54 35.78
C LEU A 38 -15.84 17.45 36.20
N ASP A 39 -17.11 17.81 36.39
CA ASP A 39 -18.19 16.87 36.69
C ASP A 39 -18.63 16.08 35.46
N LEU A 40 -18.59 16.68 34.27
CA LEU A 40 -18.88 16.02 33.01
C LEU A 40 -17.89 14.88 32.75
N TYR A 41 -16.59 15.14 32.92
CA TYR A 41 -15.54 14.13 32.69
C TYR A 41 -15.45 13.04 33.77
N LEU A 42 -16.18 13.18 34.89
CA LEU A 42 -16.34 12.09 35.86
C LEU A 42 -17.34 11.03 35.43
N LEU A 43 -18.27 11.37 34.53
CA LEU A 43 -19.31 10.46 34.08
C LEU A 43 -18.78 9.56 32.96
N GLU A 44 -19.25 8.32 32.93
CA GLU A 44 -18.98 7.38 31.83
C GLU A 44 -19.53 7.93 30.51
N CYS A 45 -18.69 7.91 29.47
CA CYS A 45 -19.00 8.52 28.18
C CYS A 45 -19.96 7.66 27.37
N ASP A 46 -21.12 8.23 27.01
CA ASP A 46 -21.93 7.70 25.91
C ASP A 46 -21.45 8.30 24.58
N LEU A 47 -20.64 7.53 23.86
CA LEU A 47 -19.98 7.96 22.63
C LEU A 47 -20.96 8.08 21.45
N GLN A 48 -21.96 7.20 21.38
CA GLN A 48 -22.92 7.18 20.28
C GLN A 48 -23.87 8.37 20.35
N GLU A 49 -24.35 8.69 21.56
CA GLU A 49 -25.20 9.86 21.76
C GLU A 49 -24.43 11.18 21.62
N LEU A 50 -23.14 11.23 21.99
CA LEU A 50 -22.31 12.41 21.73
C LEU A 50 -22.13 12.65 20.23
N GLU A 51 -21.85 11.58 19.47
CA GLU A 51 -21.67 11.67 18.01
C GLU A 51 -22.97 12.13 17.34
N SER A 52 -24.13 11.57 17.72
CA SER A 52 -25.42 11.96 17.13
C SER A 52 -25.78 13.43 17.39
N ILE A 53 -25.62 13.92 18.64
CA ILE A 53 -25.85 15.33 18.98
C ILE A 53 -24.92 16.24 18.17
N LEU A 54 -23.66 15.85 18.02
CA LEU A 54 -22.70 16.63 17.24
C LEU A 54 -22.98 16.57 15.75
N GLU A 55 -23.48 15.47 15.19
CA GLU A 55 -23.84 15.35 13.78
C GLU A 55 -25.06 16.23 13.41
N GLU A 56 -26.03 16.39 14.31
CA GLU A 56 -27.22 17.24 14.08
C GLU A 56 -26.88 18.73 13.93
N LEU A 57 -25.79 19.19 14.54
CA LEU A 57 -25.42 20.60 14.51
C LEU A 57 -24.84 21.01 13.14
N THR A 58 -24.96 22.28 12.77
CA THR A 58 -24.20 22.86 11.65
C THR A 58 -22.92 23.55 12.12
N GLY A 59 -21.98 23.83 11.20
CA GLY A 59 -20.75 24.58 11.53
C GLY A 59 -21.06 25.95 12.15
N ASP A 60 -22.06 26.67 11.60
CA ASP A 60 -22.49 27.97 12.13
C ASP A 60 -23.08 27.85 13.54
N GLN A 61 -23.86 26.79 13.81
CA GLN A 61 -24.41 26.54 15.14
C GLN A 61 -23.31 26.28 16.18
N LEU A 62 -22.24 25.57 15.80
CA LEU A 62 -21.08 25.39 16.67
C LEU A 62 -20.34 26.70 16.94
N LEU A 63 -20.24 27.59 15.94
CA LEU A 63 -19.66 28.93 16.15
C LEU A 63 -20.48 29.77 17.13
N PHE A 64 -21.81 29.66 17.12
CA PHE A 64 -22.65 30.30 18.14
C PHE A 64 -22.42 29.72 19.55
N LEU A 65 -22.03 28.44 19.65
CA LEU A 65 -21.75 27.74 20.90
C LEU A 65 -20.28 27.80 21.33
N GLN A 66 -19.46 28.64 20.67
CA GLN A 66 -18.00 28.71 20.85
C GLN A 66 -17.55 28.81 22.31
N ASN A 67 -18.30 29.50 23.18
CA ASN A 67 -17.91 29.66 24.58
C ASN A 67 -17.95 28.33 25.34
N ASN A 68 -18.96 27.49 25.07
CA ASN A 68 -19.10 26.18 25.71
C ASN A 68 -18.13 25.17 25.12
N THR A 69 -17.92 25.19 23.80
CA THR A 69 -17.00 24.28 23.11
C THR A 69 -15.54 24.59 23.47
N ARG A 70 -15.17 25.86 23.64
CA ARG A 70 -13.88 26.28 24.18
C ARG A 70 -13.68 25.77 25.60
N GLY A 71 -14.68 25.93 26.47
CA GLY A 71 -14.62 25.45 27.84
C GLY A 71 -14.39 23.93 27.93
N LEU A 72 -15.09 23.18 27.08
CA LEU A 72 -14.94 21.73 26.94
C LEU A 72 -13.51 21.38 26.54
N PHE A 73 -12.98 21.99 25.47
CA PHE A 73 -11.63 21.69 25.01
C PHE A 73 -10.57 22.11 26.03
N MET A 74 -10.66 23.33 26.57
CA MET A 74 -9.69 23.90 27.52
C MET A 74 -9.55 23.09 28.80
N GLU A 75 -10.66 22.74 29.44
CA GLU A 75 -10.61 21.94 30.66
C GLU A 75 -10.18 20.50 30.35
N GLY A 76 -10.58 19.94 29.21
CA GLY A 76 -10.07 18.66 28.72
C GLY A 76 -8.54 18.66 28.61
N VAL A 77 -7.95 19.67 27.95
CA VAL A 77 -6.48 19.83 27.84
C VAL A 77 -5.84 19.97 29.22
N SER A 78 -6.43 20.77 30.13
CA SER A 78 -5.94 20.91 31.50
C SER A 78 -5.95 19.57 32.27
N ILE A 79 -6.96 18.72 32.06
CA ILE A 79 -7.03 17.39 32.69
C ILE A 79 -5.96 16.45 32.11
N ILE A 80 -5.77 16.45 30.79
CA ILE A 80 -4.71 15.67 30.11
C ILE A 80 -3.34 16.09 30.62
N LYS A 81 -3.09 17.40 30.75
CA LYS A 81 -1.83 17.95 31.28
C LYS A 81 -1.55 17.54 32.72
N LYS A 82 -2.59 17.40 33.54
CA LYS A 82 -2.50 16.94 34.94
C LYS A 82 -2.46 15.42 35.07
N ALA A 83 -2.79 14.68 34.01
CA ALA A 83 -2.94 13.22 34.00
C ALA A 83 -3.82 12.70 35.15
N ASP A 84 -5.00 13.30 35.35
CA ASP A 84 -5.94 12.89 36.40
C ASP A 84 -6.52 11.49 36.12
N PRO A 85 -6.20 10.47 36.93
CA PRO A 85 -6.49 9.07 36.60
C PRO A 85 -7.99 8.75 36.50
N LEU A 86 -8.86 9.52 37.15
CA LEU A 86 -10.30 9.27 37.18
C LEU A 86 -11.02 9.81 35.95
N ARG A 87 -10.49 10.87 35.34
CA ARG A 87 -11.14 11.63 34.26
C ARG A 87 -10.46 11.44 32.91
N LEU A 88 -9.19 11.02 32.91
CA LEU A 88 -8.36 10.98 31.71
C LEU A 88 -8.96 10.13 30.59
N GLU A 89 -9.49 8.96 30.90
CA GLU A 89 -10.09 8.07 29.90
C GLU A 89 -11.29 8.73 29.20
N ASN A 90 -12.26 9.21 29.98
CA ASN A 90 -13.45 9.90 29.49
C ASN A 90 -13.12 11.18 28.70
N VAL A 91 -12.09 11.93 29.13
CA VAL A 91 -11.61 13.11 28.41
C VAL A 91 -11.07 12.74 27.04
N LEU A 92 -10.23 11.71 26.94
CA LEU A 92 -9.64 11.28 25.67
C LEU A 92 -10.74 10.86 24.69
N ASP A 93 -11.72 10.07 25.12
CA ASP A 93 -12.81 9.62 24.26
C ASP A 93 -13.75 10.77 23.84
N THR A 94 -14.11 11.64 24.79
CA THR A 94 -14.96 12.82 24.49
C THR A 94 -14.28 13.75 23.49
N LEU A 95 -12.98 14.02 23.67
CA LEU A 95 -12.22 14.89 22.78
C LEU A 95 -12.00 14.25 21.40
N GLU A 96 -11.86 12.93 21.31
CA GLU A 96 -11.74 12.22 20.04
C GLU A 96 -12.98 12.45 19.17
N ILE A 97 -14.17 12.21 19.72
CA ILE A 97 -15.44 12.40 19.00
C ILE A 97 -15.69 13.88 18.72
N PHE A 98 -15.45 14.74 19.71
CA PHE A 98 -15.62 16.17 19.56
C PHE A 98 -14.77 16.74 18.40
N LEU A 99 -13.48 16.41 18.36
CA LEU A 99 -12.59 16.86 17.28
C LEU A 99 -12.98 16.22 15.95
N ARG A 100 -13.24 14.91 15.90
CA ARG A 100 -13.72 14.22 14.68
C ARG A 100 -14.93 14.93 14.07
N SER A 101 -15.96 15.19 14.88
CA SER A 101 -17.19 15.83 14.41
C SER A 101 -17.00 17.31 14.02
N ILE A 102 -16.13 18.04 14.73
CA ILE A 102 -15.81 19.43 14.35
C ILE A 102 -15.11 19.45 13.00
N PHE A 103 -14.06 18.66 12.81
CA PHE A 103 -13.27 18.72 11.58
C PHE A 103 -13.99 18.18 10.35
N ARG A 104 -14.98 17.28 10.52
CA ARG A 104 -15.80 16.77 9.39
C ARG A 104 -16.79 17.79 8.82
N LYS A 105 -17.11 18.85 9.57
CA LYS A 105 -18.07 19.87 9.15
C LYS A 105 -17.48 20.83 8.12
N LYS A 106 -18.37 21.39 7.31
CA LYS A 106 -18.04 22.43 6.34
C LYS A 106 -18.12 23.79 7.02
N TYR A 107 -17.08 24.58 6.86
CA TYR A 107 -16.97 25.95 7.34
C TYR A 107 -16.61 26.87 6.17
N ASN A 108 -16.91 28.16 6.30
CA ASN A 108 -16.54 29.16 5.30
C ASN A 108 -15.02 29.37 5.30
N ASN A 109 -14.44 29.55 6.48
CA ASN A 109 -13.01 29.64 6.68
C ASN A 109 -12.54 28.54 7.63
N PHE A 110 -12.30 27.34 7.09
CA PHE A 110 -11.99 26.12 7.86
C PHE A 110 -11.03 26.35 9.04
N THR A 111 -9.87 26.96 8.78
CA THR A 111 -8.85 27.10 9.83
C THR A 111 -9.27 28.11 10.91
N SER A 112 -9.80 29.29 10.54
CA SER A 112 -10.18 30.29 11.54
C SER A 112 -11.40 29.87 12.35
N ASP A 113 -12.39 29.25 11.69
CA ASP A 113 -13.66 28.88 12.31
C ASP A 113 -13.44 27.75 13.33
N ILE A 114 -12.57 26.79 13.01
CA ILE A 114 -12.14 25.75 13.95
C ILE A 114 -11.37 26.36 15.13
N VAL A 115 -10.47 27.31 14.86
CA VAL A 115 -9.74 28.00 15.93
C VAL A 115 -10.73 28.70 16.86
N PHE A 116 -11.77 29.36 16.34
CA PHE A 116 -12.81 29.98 17.18
C PHE A 116 -13.61 28.97 17.98
N ILE A 117 -13.88 27.76 17.47
CA ILE A 117 -14.64 26.72 18.20
C ILE A 117 -13.80 26.11 19.33
N ILE A 118 -12.51 25.88 19.10
CA ILE A 118 -11.60 25.18 20.00
C ILE A 118 -10.97 26.14 21.02
N SER A 119 -10.67 27.38 20.61
CA SER A 119 -9.92 28.37 21.39
C SER A 119 -10.31 29.82 21.03
N SER A 120 -9.61 30.79 21.60
CA SER A 120 -9.53 32.16 21.09
C SER A 120 -8.29 32.32 20.20
N LEU A 121 -8.33 33.25 19.23
CA LEU A 121 -7.19 33.52 18.35
C LEU A 121 -5.91 33.84 19.12
N ASP A 122 -6.02 34.55 20.24
CA ASP A 122 -4.84 34.98 21.02
C ASP A 122 -4.18 33.86 21.84
N ASN A 123 -4.91 32.77 22.12
CA ASN A 123 -4.43 31.69 23.00
C ASN A 123 -4.30 30.35 22.26
N ILE A 124 -4.59 30.29 20.97
CA ILE A 124 -4.56 29.02 20.22
C ILE A 124 -3.20 28.35 20.29
N ASP A 125 -2.12 29.11 20.13
CA ASP A 125 -0.77 28.56 20.14
C ASP A 125 -0.41 27.93 21.49
N THR A 126 -0.77 28.59 22.60
CA THR A 126 -0.47 28.08 23.95
C THR A 126 -1.29 26.84 24.26
N ILE A 127 -2.61 26.89 23.99
CA ILE A 127 -3.55 25.82 24.31
C ILE A 127 -3.28 24.58 23.44
N PHE A 128 -3.06 24.78 22.15
CA PHE A 128 -2.85 23.66 21.23
C PHE A 128 -1.45 23.05 21.38
N MET A 129 -0.42 23.85 21.69
CA MET A 129 0.88 23.28 22.07
C MET A 129 0.82 22.54 23.41
N ASP A 130 0.05 23.02 24.39
CA ASP A 130 -0.20 22.31 25.64
C ASP A 130 -0.91 20.97 25.37
N PHE A 131 -1.91 20.95 24.49
CA PHE A 131 -2.61 19.75 24.06
C PHE A 131 -1.64 18.73 23.43
N VAL A 132 -0.91 19.16 22.39
CA VAL A 132 0.04 18.32 21.66
C VAL A 132 1.15 17.79 22.57
N THR A 133 1.72 18.64 23.42
CA THR A 133 2.78 18.25 24.35
C THR A 133 2.26 17.28 25.43
N SER A 134 1.05 17.48 25.93
CA SER A 134 0.46 16.59 26.93
C SER A 134 0.18 15.20 26.35
N LEU A 135 -0.29 15.12 25.10
CA LEU A 135 -0.50 13.85 24.41
C LEU A 135 0.82 13.12 24.14
N GLU A 136 1.85 13.84 23.71
CA GLU A 136 3.19 13.26 23.52
C GLU A 136 3.72 12.62 24.82
N VAL A 137 3.61 13.34 25.94
CA VAL A 137 4.03 12.86 27.25
C VAL A 137 3.23 11.62 27.69
N LEU A 138 1.92 11.61 27.45
CA LEU A 138 1.07 10.44 27.75
C LEU A 138 1.47 9.22 26.93
N ILE A 139 1.67 9.37 25.61
CA ILE A 139 2.12 8.27 24.74
C ILE A 139 3.47 7.72 25.22
N GLN A 140 4.35 8.58 25.74
CA GLN A 140 5.68 8.20 26.17
C GLN A 140 5.74 7.57 27.58
N LYS A 141 5.02 8.12 28.56
CA LYS A 141 5.26 7.84 29.99
C LYS A 141 4.12 7.11 30.70
N GLU A 142 2.92 7.07 30.13
CA GLU A 142 1.78 6.46 30.81
C GLU A 142 1.98 4.95 31.01
N SER A 143 1.47 4.44 32.14
CA SER A 143 1.63 3.03 32.53
C SER A 143 0.62 2.11 31.85
N LYS A 144 -0.61 2.59 31.64
CA LYS A 144 -1.70 1.81 31.04
C LYS A 144 -1.62 1.87 29.52
N ALA A 145 -1.43 0.73 28.87
CA ALA A 145 -1.41 0.62 27.41
C ALA A 145 -2.67 1.22 26.75
N ILE A 146 -3.85 0.96 27.32
CA ILE A 146 -5.14 1.47 26.82
C ILE A 146 -5.16 3.00 26.71
N LEU A 147 -4.67 3.71 27.74
CA LEU A 147 -4.64 5.18 27.74
C LEU A 147 -3.66 5.72 26.71
N ARG A 148 -2.51 5.05 26.52
CA ARG A 148 -1.56 5.41 25.46
C ARG A 148 -2.18 5.22 24.08
N THR A 149 -2.93 4.13 23.87
CA THR A 149 -3.64 3.88 22.61
C THR A 149 -4.70 4.94 22.35
N LYS A 150 -5.51 5.31 23.35
CA LYS A 150 -6.51 6.39 23.22
C LYS A 150 -5.85 7.74 22.91
N ALA A 151 -4.75 8.08 23.58
CA ALA A 151 -3.99 9.30 23.28
C ALA A 151 -3.43 9.30 21.84
N LEU A 152 -2.94 8.16 21.36
CA LEU A 152 -2.46 7.99 19.99
C LEU A 152 -3.60 8.09 18.96
N ARG A 153 -4.76 7.48 19.23
CA ARG A 153 -5.96 7.60 18.39
C ARG A 153 -6.42 9.06 18.30
N LEU A 154 -6.43 9.79 19.41
CA LEU A 154 -6.74 11.21 19.43
C LEU A 154 -5.76 12.05 18.58
N CYS A 155 -4.45 11.76 18.66
CA CYS A 155 -3.44 12.40 17.81
C CYS A 155 -3.69 12.12 16.33
N LEU A 156 -3.85 10.84 15.97
CA LEU A 156 -4.09 10.42 14.60
C LEU A 156 -5.39 11.00 14.05
N CYS A 157 -6.44 11.08 14.87
CA CYS A 157 -7.74 11.65 14.49
C CYS A 157 -7.59 13.13 14.14
N THR A 158 -6.90 13.87 15.02
CA THR A 158 -6.63 15.30 14.85
C THR A 158 -5.80 15.57 13.60
N VAL A 159 -4.77 14.77 13.35
CA VAL A 159 -3.88 14.94 12.19
C VAL A 159 -4.56 14.53 10.88
N CYS A 160 -5.34 13.44 10.88
CA CYS A 160 -6.06 13.00 9.68
C CYS A 160 -7.07 14.04 9.21
N HIS A 161 -7.93 14.53 10.11
CA HIS A 161 -8.93 15.52 9.71
C HIS A 161 -8.34 16.93 9.54
N GLY A 162 -7.26 17.25 10.27
CA GLY A 162 -6.50 18.48 10.13
C GLY A 162 -5.51 18.50 8.97
N PHE A 163 -5.38 17.43 8.17
CA PHE A 163 -4.26 17.21 7.24
C PHE A 163 -3.97 18.37 6.28
N ASN A 164 -5.02 19.01 5.75
CA ASN A 164 -4.87 20.15 4.83
C ASN A 164 -4.81 21.52 5.53
N SER A 165 -4.91 21.56 6.87
CA SER A 165 -4.94 22.78 7.67
C SER A 165 -3.58 23.08 8.31
N ASN A 166 -3.43 24.29 8.85
CA ASN A 166 -2.23 24.65 9.60
C ASN A 166 -2.18 24.05 11.01
N ILE A 167 -3.23 23.36 11.47
CA ILE A 167 -3.27 22.73 12.81
C ILE A 167 -2.24 21.60 12.93
N VAL A 168 -1.87 20.94 11.82
CA VAL A 168 -0.83 19.90 11.83
C VAL A 168 0.57 20.49 12.05
N SER A 169 0.77 21.80 11.87
CA SER A 169 2.07 22.43 12.14
C SER A 169 2.52 22.31 13.61
N TYR A 170 1.58 22.30 14.56
CA TYR A 170 1.89 22.07 15.98
C TYR A 170 2.52 20.69 16.24
N PHE A 171 2.12 19.66 15.46
CA PHE A 171 2.74 18.34 15.50
C PHE A 171 4.12 18.28 14.82
N HIS A 172 4.52 19.33 14.09
CA HIS A 172 5.89 19.47 13.58
C HIS A 172 6.78 20.25 14.57
N HIS A 173 6.20 21.16 15.35
CA HIS A 173 6.91 21.90 16.39
C HIS A 173 7.34 21.01 17.56
N LYS A 174 6.53 20.01 17.90
CA LYS A 174 6.86 18.99 18.90
C LYS A 174 7.22 17.68 18.21
N ASP A 175 8.40 17.15 18.50
CA ASP A 175 8.87 15.89 17.92
C ASP A 175 8.22 14.67 18.62
N PHE A 176 7.31 13.98 17.90
CA PHE A 176 6.68 12.74 18.38
C PHE A 176 7.51 11.49 18.11
N PHE A 177 8.58 11.58 17.32
CA PHE A 177 9.34 10.41 16.88
C PHE A 177 9.84 9.54 18.04
N PRO A 178 10.46 10.08 19.12
CA PRO A 178 10.89 9.26 20.25
C PRO A 178 9.75 8.52 20.95
N SER A 179 8.58 9.15 21.01
CA SER A 179 7.41 8.64 21.73
C SER A 179 6.67 7.58 20.93
N ILE A 180 6.64 7.74 19.59
CA ILE A 180 6.19 6.72 18.65
C ILE A 180 7.10 5.49 18.71
N ILE A 181 8.42 5.67 18.65
CA ILE A 181 9.38 4.55 18.71
C ILE A 181 9.23 3.80 20.03
N LYS A 182 9.15 4.50 21.17
CA LYS A 182 8.92 3.87 22.47
C LYS A 182 7.60 3.08 22.53
N TYR A 183 6.56 3.57 21.85
CA TYR A 183 5.27 2.86 21.73
C TYR A 183 5.39 1.58 20.88
N ILE A 184 6.16 1.61 19.80
CA ILE A 184 6.37 0.44 18.93
C ILE A 184 7.22 -0.63 19.64
N THR A 185 8.22 -0.22 20.43
CA THR A 185 9.12 -1.15 21.14
C THR A 185 8.49 -1.81 22.37
N ASP A 186 7.37 -1.30 22.88
CA ASP A 186 6.74 -1.81 24.08
C ASP A 186 5.85 -3.03 23.77
N PRO A 187 6.09 -4.19 24.40
CA PRO A 187 5.33 -5.41 24.13
C PRO A 187 3.84 -5.28 24.48
N SER A 188 3.48 -4.44 25.45
CA SER A 188 2.08 -4.25 25.86
C SER A 188 1.23 -3.54 24.81
N THR A 189 1.86 -2.79 23.90
CA THR A 189 1.20 -2.00 22.86
C THR A 189 1.40 -2.56 21.46
N PHE A 190 2.07 -3.70 21.32
CA PHE A 190 2.43 -4.27 20.01
C PHE A 190 1.21 -4.52 19.10
N SER A 191 0.08 -4.95 19.66
CA SER A 191 -1.17 -5.17 18.90
C SER A 191 -1.71 -3.91 18.20
N THR A 192 -1.42 -2.73 18.75
CA THR A 192 -1.86 -1.43 18.23
C THR A 192 -0.71 -0.61 17.69
N ALA A 193 0.51 -1.17 17.62
CA ALA A 193 1.69 -0.49 17.12
C ALA A 193 1.56 -0.10 15.64
N PHE A 194 0.68 -0.76 14.89
CA PHE A 194 0.34 -0.35 13.52
C PHE A 194 -0.20 1.09 13.46
N LEU A 195 -0.99 1.54 14.46
CA LEU A 195 -1.50 2.91 14.52
C LEU A 195 -0.37 3.91 14.72
N ALA A 196 0.66 3.54 15.47
CA ALA A 196 1.79 4.40 15.76
C ALA A 196 2.67 4.60 14.51
N PHE A 197 2.90 3.52 13.77
CA PHE A 197 3.61 3.58 12.50
C PHE A 197 2.80 4.32 11.42
N LEU A 198 1.47 4.12 11.38
CA LEU A 198 0.59 4.87 10.49
C LEU A 198 0.59 6.37 10.81
N PHE A 199 0.54 6.73 12.09
CA PHE A 199 0.64 8.12 12.55
C PHE A 199 1.93 8.79 12.09
N LEU A 200 3.07 8.09 12.21
CA LEU A 200 4.35 8.57 11.67
C LEU A 200 4.29 8.80 10.16
N GLY A 201 3.67 7.88 9.40
CA GLY A 201 3.48 8.01 7.96
C GLY A 201 2.64 9.21 7.55
N VAL A 202 1.52 9.45 8.25
CA VAL A 202 0.67 10.62 7.96
C VAL A 202 1.43 11.92 8.24
N LEU A 203 2.18 11.99 9.34
CA LEU A 203 3.02 13.15 9.65
C LEU A 203 4.13 13.36 8.62
N ALA A 204 4.81 12.30 8.17
CA ALA A 204 5.85 12.36 7.15
C ALA A 204 5.34 12.80 5.76
N ASN A 205 4.05 12.59 5.47
CA ASN A 205 3.42 13.02 4.21
C ASN A 205 2.80 14.42 4.26
N ASN A 206 2.63 15.00 5.45
CA ASN A 206 2.09 16.35 5.56
C ASN A 206 3.06 17.35 4.92
N LYS A 207 2.55 18.14 3.96
CA LYS A 207 3.33 19.16 3.22
C LYS A 207 4.68 18.64 2.67
N LYS A 208 4.79 17.33 2.42
CA LYS A 208 6.02 16.61 2.02
C LYS A 208 6.80 17.26 0.88
N PHE A 209 6.10 17.85 -0.09
CA PHE A 209 6.70 18.49 -1.26
C PHE A 209 6.63 20.02 -1.22
N GLU A 210 6.31 20.61 -0.07
CA GLU A 210 6.10 22.05 0.09
C GLU A 210 7.06 22.63 1.14
N SER A 211 7.40 21.85 2.18
CA SER A 211 8.33 22.24 3.24
C SER A 211 9.22 21.08 3.65
N GLN A 212 10.37 21.39 4.27
CA GLN A 212 11.20 20.38 4.92
C GLN A 212 10.42 19.72 6.06
N ASN A 213 10.24 18.41 5.99
CA ASN A 213 9.51 17.64 6.99
C ASN A 213 10.49 16.99 7.98
N LEU A 214 10.32 17.29 9.28
CA LEU A 214 11.13 16.74 10.37
C LEU A 214 11.12 15.20 10.36
N TYR A 215 9.96 14.59 10.16
CA TYR A 215 9.78 13.15 10.26
C TYR A 215 10.46 12.39 9.12
N GLN A 216 10.59 13.00 7.93
CA GLN A 216 11.39 12.42 6.84
C GLN A 216 12.88 12.39 7.18
N THR A 217 13.38 13.45 7.81
CA THR A 217 14.77 13.53 8.29
C THR A 217 14.99 12.52 9.42
N ARG A 218 14.01 12.34 10.31
CA ARG A 218 14.07 11.30 11.35
C ARG A 218 14.09 9.89 10.77
N LEU A 219 13.34 9.62 9.69
CA LEU A 219 13.36 8.33 8.99
C LEU A 219 14.71 8.08 8.28
N SER A 220 15.34 9.10 7.70
CA SER A 220 16.69 8.97 7.12
C SER A 220 17.75 8.62 8.15
N ASP A 221 17.69 9.30 9.30
CA ASP A 221 18.73 9.23 10.32
C ASP A 221 18.50 8.07 11.31
N PHE A 222 17.46 7.26 11.10
CA PHE A 222 17.14 6.15 11.98
C PHE A 222 18.10 4.97 11.77
N VAL A 223 18.67 4.45 12.87
CA VAL A 223 19.72 3.40 12.84
C VAL A 223 19.39 2.19 13.72
N ASP A 224 18.34 2.24 14.56
CA ASP A 224 18.05 1.13 15.48
C ASP A 224 17.47 -0.09 14.76
N ASN A 225 18.35 -1.05 14.48
CA ASN A 225 18.03 -2.30 13.78
C ASN A 225 16.94 -3.14 14.48
N ASN A 226 16.92 -3.18 15.82
CA ASN A 226 15.93 -3.98 16.55
C ASN A 226 14.54 -3.40 16.36
N THR A 227 14.41 -2.08 16.47
CA THR A 227 13.15 -1.39 16.22
C THR A 227 12.74 -1.50 14.75
N MET A 228 13.68 -1.41 13.80
CA MET A 228 13.38 -1.65 12.38
C MET A 228 12.80 -3.05 12.15
N GLN A 229 13.36 -4.08 12.79
CA GLN A 229 12.84 -5.45 12.71
C GLN A 229 11.41 -5.56 13.26
N LEU A 230 11.12 -4.91 14.40
CA LEU A 230 9.75 -4.86 14.95
C LEU A 230 8.77 -4.18 13.99
N ILE A 231 9.17 -3.06 13.35
CA ILE A 231 8.36 -2.39 12.33
C ILE A 231 8.09 -3.33 11.14
N VAL A 232 9.10 -4.07 10.69
CA VAL A 232 8.92 -5.07 9.63
C VAL A 232 7.94 -6.17 10.03
N HIS A 233 8.00 -6.66 11.27
CA HIS A 233 7.04 -7.63 11.78
C HIS A 233 5.61 -7.06 11.81
N ILE A 234 5.41 -5.81 12.21
CA ILE A 234 4.10 -5.14 12.17
C ILE A 234 3.57 -5.08 10.73
N ILE A 235 4.40 -4.66 9.77
CA ILE A 235 4.03 -4.61 8.35
C ILE A 235 3.63 -6.01 7.85
N SER A 236 4.39 -7.02 8.24
CA SER A 236 4.16 -8.42 7.91
C SER A 236 2.82 -8.93 8.45
N THR A 237 2.51 -8.72 9.73
CA THR A 237 1.21 -9.06 10.33
C THR A 237 0.05 -8.40 9.57
N ILE A 238 0.16 -7.11 9.25
CA ILE A 238 -0.88 -6.40 8.50
C ILE A 238 -1.02 -6.92 7.06
N CYS A 239 0.08 -7.29 6.39
CA CYS A 239 0.03 -7.91 5.07
C CYS A 239 -0.68 -9.27 5.11
N ILE A 240 -0.49 -10.06 6.16
CA ILE A 240 -1.22 -11.32 6.37
C ILE A 240 -2.71 -11.05 6.54
N GLU A 241 -3.09 -10.13 7.42
CA GLU A 241 -4.50 -9.77 7.64
C GLU A 241 -5.17 -9.30 6.36
N CYS A 242 -4.53 -8.37 5.62
CA CYS A 242 -5.07 -7.86 4.37
C CYS A 242 -5.18 -8.98 3.32
N LYS A 243 -4.18 -9.86 3.20
CA LYS A 243 -4.21 -11.04 2.31
C LYS A 243 -5.38 -11.96 2.67
N ASN A 244 -5.58 -12.23 3.96
CA ASN A 244 -6.63 -13.14 4.43
C ASN A 244 -8.03 -12.59 4.14
N GLU A 245 -8.22 -11.26 4.13
CA GLU A 245 -9.48 -10.65 3.68
C GLU A 245 -9.77 -10.90 2.18
N TYR A 246 -8.75 -10.98 1.32
CA TYR A 246 -8.95 -11.40 -0.08
C TYR A 246 -9.30 -12.88 -0.18
N ILE A 247 -8.65 -13.73 0.61
CA ILE A 247 -8.86 -15.18 0.61
C ILE A 247 -10.27 -15.53 1.12
N SER A 248 -10.76 -14.82 2.15
CA SER A 248 -12.09 -15.06 2.72
C SER A 248 -13.22 -14.76 1.74
N LEU A 249 -13.04 -13.83 0.80
CA LEU A 249 -14.02 -13.55 -0.26
C LEU A 249 -13.96 -14.56 -1.42
N GLN A 250 -12.77 -15.02 -1.78
CA GLN A 250 -12.58 -15.97 -2.87
C GLN A 250 -11.43 -16.93 -2.55
N ASN A 251 -11.74 -18.21 -2.36
CA ASN A 251 -10.69 -19.21 -2.15
C ASN A 251 -9.77 -19.29 -3.38
N ASN A 252 -8.46 -19.40 -3.15
CA ASN A 252 -7.49 -19.61 -4.22
C ASN A 252 -7.84 -20.89 -4.98
N GLY A 253 -8.05 -20.78 -6.30
CA GLY A 253 -8.43 -21.89 -7.15
C GLY A 253 -7.25 -22.83 -7.40
N SER A 254 -6.88 -23.66 -6.42
CA SER A 254 -6.19 -24.96 -6.59
C SER A 254 -5.70 -25.61 -5.28
N ASP A 255 -5.71 -24.93 -4.12
CA ASP A 255 -5.11 -25.49 -2.89
C ASP A 255 -6.15 -25.82 -1.81
N ASN A 256 -6.91 -26.90 -2.04
CA ASN A 256 -7.76 -27.52 -1.02
C ASN A 256 -6.98 -28.11 0.16
N ALA A 257 -5.63 -28.07 0.15
CA ALA A 257 -4.79 -28.52 1.27
C ALA A 257 -4.39 -27.37 2.23
N TRP A 258 -4.24 -26.14 1.72
CA TRP A 258 -3.76 -24.98 2.50
C TRP A 258 -4.89 -24.13 3.08
N GLY A 259 -6.10 -24.21 2.51
CA GLY A 259 -7.31 -23.65 3.13
C GLY A 259 -7.50 -24.15 4.56
N PHE A 260 -7.26 -25.44 4.83
CA PHE A 260 -7.39 -26.03 6.17
C PHE A 260 -6.36 -25.53 7.19
N MET A 261 -5.11 -25.28 6.79
CA MET A 261 -4.07 -24.79 7.71
C MET A 261 -4.28 -23.31 8.09
N ASN A 262 -4.77 -22.50 7.15
CA ASN A 262 -5.14 -21.09 7.38
C ASN A 262 -6.45 -20.98 8.18
N ILE A 263 -7.40 -21.90 7.97
CA ILE A 263 -8.57 -22.05 8.83
C ILE A 263 -8.15 -22.49 10.24
N LEU A 264 -7.15 -23.36 10.40
CA LEU A 264 -6.70 -23.82 11.72
C LEU A 264 -5.95 -22.73 12.51
N THR A 265 -5.17 -21.88 11.85
CA THR A 265 -4.58 -20.68 12.49
C THR A 265 -5.66 -19.67 12.88
N TYR A 266 -6.71 -19.52 12.06
CA TYR A 266 -7.91 -18.76 12.40
C TYR A 266 -8.64 -19.34 13.62
N PHE A 267 -8.77 -20.68 13.71
CA PHE A 267 -9.37 -21.35 14.86
C PHE A 267 -8.53 -21.19 16.13
N ASN A 268 -7.21 -21.13 16.03
CA ASN A 268 -6.34 -20.95 17.19
C ASN A 268 -6.41 -19.50 17.71
N ASP A 269 -6.36 -18.50 16.83
CA ASP A 269 -6.52 -17.08 17.21
C ASP A 269 -7.95 -16.75 17.70
N MET A 270 -8.97 -17.42 17.15
CA MET A 270 -10.37 -17.27 17.57
C MET A 270 -10.66 -17.98 18.91
N PHE A 271 -9.92 -19.05 19.26
CA PHE A 271 -10.03 -19.69 20.58
C PHE A 271 -9.44 -18.83 21.71
N PHE A 272 -8.44 -17.99 21.41
CA PHE A 272 -7.85 -17.08 22.39
C PHE A 272 -8.60 -15.73 22.51
N ASN A 273 -9.37 -15.33 21.49
CA ASN A 273 -10.24 -14.15 21.54
C ASN A 273 -11.73 -14.54 21.65
N LEU A 274 -12.09 -15.16 22.77
CA LEU A 274 -13.48 -15.44 23.12
C LEU A 274 -14.13 -14.19 23.71
N ASN A 275 -14.81 -13.40 22.88
CA ASN A 275 -16.03 -12.68 23.27
C ASN A 275 -16.74 -12.12 22.02
N ASN A 276 -17.75 -12.88 21.57
CA ASN A 276 -18.91 -12.54 20.71
C ASN A 276 -19.02 -13.44 19.47
N HIS A 277 -19.74 -14.54 19.63
CA HIS A 277 -20.16 -15.43 18.56
C HIS A 277 -21.28 -14.84 17.70
N LYS A 278 -21.12 -14.94 16.38
CA LYS A 278 -22.18 -15.42 15.47
C LYS A 278 -21.55 -16.40 14.48
N SER A 279 -21.96 -17.66 14.58
CA SER A 279 -21.60 -18.75 13.66
C SER A 279 -22.20 -18.50 12.27
N ILE A 280 -21.38 -18.49 11.22
CA ILE A 280 -21.84 -18.49 9.83
C ILE A 280 -21.85 -19.94 9.35
N SER A 281 -23.04 -20.40 8.98
CA SER A 281 -23.30 -21.66 8.30
C SER A 281 -22.74 -21.65 6.89
N GLU A 282 -22.03 -22.72 6.51
CA GLU A 282 -21.68 -23.04 5.13
C GLU A 282 -22.95 -23.17 4.29
N ASN A 283 -23.12 -22.28 3.31
CA ASN A 283 -23.90 -22.54 2.12
C ASN A 283 -23.25 -21.81 0.95
N SER A 284 -22.84 -22.61 -0.04
CA SER A 284 -22.34 -22.20 -1.33
C SER A 284 -23.44 -21.54 -2.16
N ASP A 285 -23.41 -20.22 -2.28
CA ASP A 285 -24.13 -19.49 -3.32
C ASP A 285 -23.27 -18.31 -3.83
N ASN A 286 -22.78 -18.43 -5.07
CA ASN A 286 -21.89 -17.51 -5.79
C ASN A 286 -22.57 -16.18 -6.20
N VAL A 287 -23.45 -15.60 -5.38
CA VAL A 287 -24.25 -14.40 -5.76
C VAL A 287 -24.22 -13.28 -4.69
N SER A 288 -23.18 -13.21 -3.86
CA SER A 288 -23.02 -12.09 -2.90
C SER A 288 -21.58 -11.54 -2.78
N SER A 289 -20.74 -11.70 -3.80
CA SER A 289 -19.30 -11.39 -3.73
C SER A 289 -18.86 -10.06 -4.39
N GLU A 290 -19.66 -9.41 -5.24
CA GLU A 290 -19.20 -8.19 -5.93
C GLU A 290 -19.05 -7.01 -4.97
N ASN A 291 -20.03 -6.76 -4.09
CA ASN A 291 -20.00 -5.63 -3.15
C ASN A 291 -18.86 -5.71 -2.12
N GLY A 292 -18.46 -6.92 -1.71
CA GLY A 292 -17.35 -7.13 -0.79
C GLY A 292 -15.98 -6.90 -1.44
N VAL A 293 -15.82 -7.22 -2.73
CA VAL A 293 -14.54 -7.02 -3.43
C VAL A 293 -14.29 -5.52 -3.70
N PHE A 294 -15.33 -4.70 -3.86
CA PHE A 294 -15.17 -3.24 -4.01
C PHE A 294 -14.69 -2.53 -2.75
N SER A 295 -14.94 -3.08 -1.55
CA SER A 295 -14.43 -2.51 -0.30
C SER A 295 -12.97 -2.85 -0.03
N LEU A 296 -12.42 -3.87 -0.71
CA LEU A 296 -11.02 -4.23 -0.65
C LEU A 296 -10.13 -3.22 -1.40
N PRO A 297 -8.88 -3.00 -0.95
CA PRO A 297 -8.18 -3.66 0.19
C PRO A 297 -8.66 -3.19 1.57
N SER A 298 -8.31 -3.89 2.64
CA SER A 298 -8.52 -3.42 4.03
C SER A 298 -8.07 -1.97 4.22
N PHE A 299 -8.70 -1.21 5.13
CA PHE A 299 -8.18 0.11 5.51
C PHE A 299 -6.75 0.02 6.09
N LYS A 300 -6.38 -1.15 6.62
CA LYS A 300 -5.03 -1.43 7.13
C LYS A 300 -3.95 -1.39 6.03
N ALA A 301 -4.32 -1.49 4.75
CA ALA A 301 -3.40 -1.29 3.63
C ALA A 301 -2.76 0.11 3.60
N ALA A 302 -3.33 1.06 4.37
CA ALA A 302 -2.75 2.37 4.67
C ALA A 302 -1.28 2.31 5.15
N ILE A 303 -0.87 1.19 5.77
CA ILE A 303 0.51 0.96 6.24
C ILE A 303 1.56 0.97 5.11
N LEU A 304 1.14 0.74 3.86
CA LEU A 304 2.05 0.75 2.72
C LEU A 304 2.68 2.13 2.48
N LEU A 305 2.03 3.22 2.89
CA LEU A 305 2.57 4.58 2.72
C LEU A 305 3.76 4.87 3.65
N PRO A 306 3.66 4.70 4.98
CA PRO A 306 4.83 4.82 5.85
C PRO A 306 5.94 3.83 5.47
N MET A 307 5.58 2.62 5.03
CA MET A 307 6.54 1.65 4.50
C MET A 307 7.28 2.20 3.27
N TYR A 308 6.55 2.76 2.29
CA TYR A 308 7.14 3.40 1.12
C TYR A 308 8.11 4.53 1.50
N ASP A 309 7.70 5.42 2.41
CA ASP A 309 8.55 6.53 2.84
C ASP A 309 9.83 6.05 3.51
N PHE A 310 9.73 5.03 4.35
CA PHE A 310 10.88 4.48 5.05
C PHE A 310 11.85 3.80 4.07
N ILE A 311 11.33 3.02 3.11
CA ILE A 311 12.13 2.35 2.07
C ILE A 311 12.77 3.36 1.12
N ASN A 312 12.07 4.44 0.76
CA ASN A 312 12.60 5.47 -0.13
C ASN A 312 13.79 6.22 0.49
N VAL A 313 13.79 6.40 1.82
CA VAL A 313 14.74 7.25 2.52
C VAL A 313 15.85 6.47 3.23
N ASN A 314 15.60 5.24 3.69
CA ASN A 314 16.54 4.49 4.53
C ASN A 314 16.95 3.13 3.92
N LYS A 315 18.19 3.06 3.42
CA LYS A 315 18.76 1.84 2.80
C LYS A 315 18.96 0.68 3.78
N ALA A 316 19.26 0.97 5.05
CA ALA A 316 19.44 -0.07 6.06
C ALA A 316 18.10 -0.79 6.33
N PHE A 317 17.01 -0.02 6.40
CA PHE A 317 15.66 -0.58 6.49
C PHE A 317 15.33 -1.48 5.29
N CYS A 318 15.67 -1.06 4.06
CA CYS A 318 15.48 -1.90 2.87
C CYS A 318 16.18 -3.26 2.98
N TYR A 319 17.44 -3.28 3.43
CA TYR A 319 18.21 -4.51 3.59
C TYR A 319 17.64 -5.41 4.70
N ILE A 320 17.29 -4.83 5.85
CA ILE A 320 16.64 -5.56 6.95
C ILE A 320 15.31 -6.16 6.51
N PHE A 321 14.50 -5.40 5.77
CA PHE A 321 13.21 -5.85 5.27
C PHE A 321 13.32 -7.10 4.38
N ILE A 322 14.39 -7.22 3.58
CA ILE A 322 14.62 -8.38 2.70
C ILE A 322 15.20 -9.59 3.45
N THR A 323 16.12 -9.35 4.39
CA THR A 323 16.93 -10.40 5.05
C THR A 323 16.33 -10.96 6.34
N ILE A 324 15.31 -10.31 6.90
CA ILE A 324 14.70 -10.74 8.15
C ILE A 324 14.00 -12.11 7.99
N GLY A 325 14.27 -13.03 8.91
CA GLY A 325 13.72 -14.39 8.88
C GLY A 325 14.41 -15.36 7.92
N SER A 326 15.44 -14.93 7.18
CA SER A 326 16.21 -15.81 6.28
C SER A 326 17.07 -16.86 7.00
N SER A 327 17.36 -16.66 8.30
CA SER A 327 18.30 -17.47 9.08
C SER A 327 17.68 -18.60 9.93
N ALA A 328 16.38 -18.84 9.86
CA ALA A 328 15.75 -19.95 10.60
C ALA A 328 15.70 -21.21 9.73
N ASN A 329 16.63 -22.13 9.99
CA ASN A 329 16.64 -23.48 9.43
C ASN A 329 15.25 -24.14 9.53
N ASN A 330 14.79 -24.72 8.41
CA ASN A 330 13.71 -25.71 8.31
C ASN A 330 12.24 -25.33 8.52
N SER A 331 11.83 -24.06 8.63
CA SER A 331 10.39 -23.76 8.66
C SER A 331 9.84 -23.38 7.26
N GLU A 332 8.72 -23.99 6.88
CA GLU A 332 7.86 -23.66 5.72
C GLU A 332 7.19 -22.26 5.83
N ILE A 333 7.59 -21.46 6.82
CA ILE A 333 6.94 -20.19 7.18
C ILE A 333 7.39 -19.08 6.22
N GLU A 334 6.44 -18.32 5.67
CA GLU A 334 6.70 -17.16 4.82
C GLU A 334 7.48 -16.08 5.59
N THR A 335 8.60 -15.60 5.05
CA THR A 335 9.31 -14.42 5.59
C THR A 335 8.44 -13.15 5.50
N PRO A 336 8.72 -12.11 6.30
CA PRO A 336 8.03 -10.81 6.19
C PRO A 336 8.00 -10.24 4.76
N PHE A 337 9.11 -10.33 4.03
CA PHE A 337 9.17 -9.92 2.64
C PHE A 337 8.27 -10.78 1.74
N SER A 338 8.25 -12.10 1.95
CA SER A 338 7.37 -13.00 1.22
C SER A 338 5.91 -12.67 1.43
N GLN A 339 5.49 -12.33 2.65
CA GLN A 339 4.11 -11.94 2.93
C GLN A 339 3.73 -10.62 2.25
N PHE A 340 4.65 -9.66 2.18
CA PHE A 340 4.46 -8.44 1.40
C PHE A 340 4.28 -8.74 -0.11
N ILE A 341 5.10 -9.62 -0.69
CA ILE A 341 4.94 -10.02 -2.11
C ILE A 341 3.65 -10.81 -2.33
N SER A 342 3.30 -11.72 -1.42
CA SER A 342 2.02 -12.44 -1.44
C SER A 342 0.87 -11.44 -1.46
N PHE A 343 0.81 -10.48 -0.52
CA PHE A 343 -0.23 -9.43 -0.52
C PHE A 343 -0.19 -8.55 -1.78
N THR A 344 1.00 -8.17 -2.25
CA THR A 344 1.16 -7.38 -3.48
C THR A 344 0.57 -8.10 -4.69
N SER A 345 0.71 -9.43 -4.78
CA SER A 345 0.12 -10.18 -5.89
C SER A 345 -1.42 -10.08 -5.93
N TYR A 346 -2.10 -10.06 -4.77
CA TYR A 346 -3.54 -9.79 -4.69
C TYR A 346 -3.87 -8.35 -5.11
N LEU A 347 -3.11 -7.36 -4.63
CA LEU A 347 -3.31 -5.97 -5.05
C LEU A 347 -3.17 -5.79 -6.56
N LEU A 348 -2.15 -6.38 -7.18
CA LEU A 348 -1.91 -6.30 -8.62
C LEU A 348 -3.00 -7.01 -9.42
N GLU A 349 -3.50 -8.15 -8.96
CA GLU A 349 -4.57 -8.86 -9.62
C GLU A 349 -5.89 -8.08 -9.61
N TYR A 350 -6.20 -7.41 -8.50
CA TYR A 350 -7.44 -6.64 -8.32
C TYR A 350 -7.28 -5.13 -8.57
N GLN A 351 -6.14 -4.67 -9.10
CA GLN A 351 -5.82 -3.24 -9.26
C GLN A 351 -6.82 -2.44 -10.11
N SER A 352 -7.58 -3.10 -10.99
CA SER A 352 -8.58 -2.47 -11.87
C SER A 352 -10.01 -2.49 -11.34
N PHE A 353 -10.25 -3.04 -10.14
CA PHE A 353 -11.60 -3.13 -9.56
C PHE A 353 -12.06 -1.84 -8.89
N SER A 354 -11.18 -1.16 -8.16
CA SER A 354 -11.48 0.13 -7.53
C SER A 354 -10.32 1.11 -7.71
N LEU A 355 -10.62 2.41 -7.77
CA LEU A 355 -9.57 3.44 -7.82
C LEU A 355 -8.64 3.28 -6.62
N ARG A 356 -9.20 3.08 -5.43
CA ARG A 356 -8.48 2.85 -4.17
C ARG A 356 -7.52 1.65 -4.26
N ALA A 357 -7.98 0.50 -4.76
CA ALA A 357 -7.11 -0.67 -4.99
C ALA A 357 -5.99 -0.35 -6.00
N GLY A 358 -6.30 0.38 -7.07
CA GLY A 358 -5.31 0.84 -8.05
C GLY A 358 -4.24 1.75 -7.46
N TYR A 359 -4.58 2.62 -6.50
CA TYR A 359 -3.61 3.46 -5.79
C TYR A 359 -2.67 2.64 -4.91
N TYR A 360 -3.19 1.68 -4.13
CA TYR A 360 -2.36 0.81 -3.30
C TYR A 360 -1.50 -0.15 -4.13
N ALA A 361 -2.03 -0.69 -5.23
CA ALA A 361 -1.27 -1.50 -6.17
C ALA A 361 -0.09 -0.72 -6.77
N ARG A 362 -0.33 0.54 -7.18
CA ARG A 362 0.75 1.41 -7.67
C ARG A 362 1.78 1.71 -6.59
N LEU A 363 1.36 1.95 -5.35
CA LEU A 363 2.27 2.18 -4.23
C LEU A 363 3.16 0.95 -3.96
N ALA A 364 2.60 -0.26 -3.99
CA ALA A 364 3.36 -1.50 -3.85
C ALA A 364 4.39 -1.69 -5.00
N LEU A 365 4.04 -1.31 -6.23
CA LEU A 365 4.98 -1.31 -7.35
C LEU A 365 6.13 -0.31 -7.16
N LEU A 366 5.87 0.88 -6.60
CA LEU A 366 6.92 1.85 -6.29
C LEU A 366 7.88 1.33 -5.23
N ILE A 367 7.37 0.64 -4.21
CA ILE A 367 8.20 -0.04 -3.21
C ILE A 367 9.12 -1.07 -3.89
N ILE A 368 8.57 -1.94 -4.73
CA ILE A 368 9.36 -2.93 -5.49
C ILE A 368 10.40 -2.24 -6.38
N HIS A 369 10.02 -1.15 -7.06
CA HIS A 369 10.92 -0.39 -7.93
C HIS A 369 12.13 0.14 -7.17
N ILE A 370 11.92 0.75 -6.00
CA ILE A 370 13.01 1.26 -5.15
C ILE A 370 13.96 0.14 -4.72
N LEU A 371 13.42 -1.01 -4.32
CA LEU A 371 14.22 -2.15 -3.86
C LEU A 371 15.02 -2.81 -5.00
N VAL A 372 14.47 -2.86 -6.21
CA VAL A 372 15.16 -3.41 -7.40
C VAL A 372 16.27 -2.47 -7.89
N ASP A 373 16.07 -1.16 -7.72
CA ASP A 373 17.02 -0.14 -8.20
C ASP A 373 18.27 -0.01 -7.33
N ASP A 374 18.22 -0.38 -6.05
CA ASP A 374 19.40 -0.38 -5.18
C ASP A 374 20.21 -1.67 -5.34
N ASP A 375 21.51 -1.53 -5.61
CA ASP A 375 22.37 -2.66 -5.94
C ASP A 375 22.52 -3.69 -4.83
N GLY A 376 22.53 -3.24 -3.57
CA GLY A 376 22.65 -4.11 -2.39
C GLY A 376 21.36 -4.86 -2.13
N CYS A 377 20.22 -4.18 -2.25
CA CYS A 377 18.90 -4.79 -2.15
C CYS A 377 18.67 -5.81 -3.28
N PHE A 378 19.04 -5.47 -4.52
CA PHE A 378 18.94 -6.39 -5.66
C PHE A 378 19.77 -7.66 -5.44
N ALA A 379 21.00 -7.54 -4.94
CA ALA A 379 21.84 -8.70 -4.62
C ALA A 379 21.22 -9.57 -3.51
N ALA A 380 20.61 -8.95 -2.50
CA ALA A 380 19.89 -9.66 -1.44
C ALA A 380 18.63 -10.39 -1.99
N LEU A 381 17.89 -9.76 -2.91
CA LEU A 381 16.71 -10.35 -3.55
C LEU A 381 17.05 -11.53 -4.47
N ALA A 382 18.23 -11.48 -5.10
CA ALA A 382 18.72 -12.51 -6.01
C ALA A 382 19.48 -13.66 -5.32
N SER A 383 19.75 -13.55 -4.01
CA SER A 383 20.54 -14.53 -3.26
C SER A 383 19.70 -15.71 -2.77
N ASP A 384 20.22 -16.94 -2.95
CA ASP A 384 19.61 -18.17 -2.43
C ASP A 384 19.53 -18.20 -0.90
N ALA A 385 20.42 -17.48 -0.21
CA ALA A 385 20.42 -17.39 1.25
C ALA A 385 19.14 -16.77 1.81
N ASN A 386 18.49 -15.91 1.03
CA ASN A 386 17.24 -15.25 1.40
C ASN A 386 16.00 -15.92 0.77
N SER A 387 16.16 -17.13 0.23
CA SER A 387 15.07 -17.86 -0.40
C SER A 387 13.96 -18.20 0.61
N SER A 388 12.72 -18.06 0.16
CA SER A 388 11.53 -18.25 1.00
C SER A 388 10.37 -18.82 0.18
N VAL A 389 9.39 -19.37 0.89
CA VAL A 389 8.10 -19.75 0.30
C VAL A 389 7.28 -18.48 0.11
N VAL A 390 6.64 -18.32 -1.06
CA VAL A 390 5.78 -17.18 -1.39
C VAL A 390 4.47 -17.68 -2.00
N HIS A 391 3.36 -17.42 -1.33
CA HIS A 391 2.02 -17.78 -1.82
C HIS A 391 1.40 -16.64 -2.64
N LEU A 392 1.61 -16.70 -3.95
CA LEU A 392 1.00 -15.74 -4.89
C LEU A 392 -0.50 -15.99 -5.07
N CYS A 393 -1.23 -14.91 -5.39
CA CYS A 393 -2.65 -14.94 -5.73
C CYS A 393 -2.91 -15.85 -6.94
N ARG A 394 -3.97 -16.66 -6.82
CA ARG A 394 -4.43 -17.65 -7.82
C ARG A 394 -5.95 -17.64 -7.91
N GLN A 395 -6.55 -16.45 -7.89
CA GLN A 395 -8.01 -16.29 -7.92
C GLN A 395 -8.55 -16.21 -9.37
N LYS A 396 -7.76 -15.68 -10.32
CA LYS A 396 -8.07 -15.66 -11.76
C LYS A 396 -7.30 -16.72 -12.55
N GLN A 397 -7.93 -17.18 -13.64
CA GLN A 397 -7.36 -18.14 -14.58
C GLN A 397 -6.19 -17.54 -15.36
N SER A 398 -5.26 -18.40 -15.81
CA SER A 398 -3.87 -18.15 -16.24
C SER A 398 -2.83 -18.31 -15.13
N PHE A 399 -2.79 -19.51 -14.54
CA PHE A 399 -1.85 -19.80 -13.46
C PHE A 399 -0.43 -20.04 -13.98
N LEU A 400 0.54 -19.40 -13.34
CA LEU A 400 1.93 -19.80 -13.43
C LEU A 400 2.17 -21.15 -12.71
N PRO A 401 3.26 -21.87 -13.04
CA PRO A 401 3.62 -23.10 -12.36
C PRO A 401 3.61 -22.97 -10.83
N LEU A 402 3.13 -24.01 -10.13
CA LEU A 402 3.09 -24.05 -8.66
C LEU A 402 4.51 -24.12 -8.09
N ALA A 403 4.94 -23.05 -7.44
CA ALA A 403 6.15 -23.05 -6.63
C ALA A 403 5.84 -23.68 -5.27
N LYS A 404 6.12 -24.99 -5.12
CA LYS A 404 5.96 -25.71 -3.85
C LYS A 404 7.15 -25.56 -2.90
N ASN A 405 8.31 -25.20 -3.45
CA ASN A 405 9.57 -25.13 -2.71
C ASN A 405 10.00 -23.67 -2.47
N LYS A 406 10.95 -23.50 -1.53
CA LYS A 406 11.66 -22.22 -1.36
C LYS A 406 12.27 -21.79 -2.68
N ARG A 407 12.11 -20.52 -3.01
CA ARG A 407 12.67 -19.91 -4.22
C ARG A 407 13.24 -18.55 -3.91
N ILE A 408 14.14 -18.09 -4.79
CA ILE A 408 14.70 -16.75 -4.75
C ILE A 408 13.55 -15.73 -4.81
N LEU A 409 13.61 -14.72 -3.93
CA LEU A 409 12.56 -13.70 -3.78
C LEU A 409 12.32 -12.93 -5.08
N LEU A 410 13.38 -12.66 -5.85
CA LEU A 410 13.30 -12.00 -7.15
C LEU A 410 12.37 -12.73 -8.14
N LEU A 411 12.31 -14.07 -8.10
CA LEU A 411 11.42 -14.84 -8.98
C LEU A 411 9.94 -14.62 -8.62
N ALA A 412 9.63 -14.47 -7.33
CA ALA A 412 8.27 -14.17 -6.89
C ALA A 412 7.84 -12.75 -7.26
N ILE A 413 8.76 -11.78 -7.20
CA ILE A 413 8.53 -10.42 -7.72
C ILE A 413 8.22 -10.50 -9.22
N PHE A 414 9.05 -11.20 -9.98
CA PHE A 414 8.90 -11.31 -11.43
C PHE A 414 7.56 -11.94 -11.82
N ASP A 415 7.15 -13.03 -11.15
CA ASP A 415 5.82 -13.64 -11.31
C ASP A 415 4.69 -12.64 -11.02
N SER A 416 4.77 -11.91 -9.90
CA SER A 416 3.73 -10.96 -9.51
C SER A 416 3.55 -9.84 -10.54
N LEU A 417 4.63 -9.38 -11.17
CA LEU A 417 4.62 -8.35 -12.22
C LEU A 417 3.98 -8.89 -13.51
N ILE A 418 4.39 -10.09 -13.95
CA ILE A 418 3.82 -10.72 -15.15
C ILE A 418 2.33 -11.00 -14.95
N MET A 419 1.93 -11.53 -13.79
CA MET A 419 0.51 -11.79 -13.51
C MET A 419 -0.31 -10.52 -13.38
N GLY A 420 0.23 -9.48 -12.75
CA GLY A 420 -0.40 -8.17 -12.68
C GLY A 420 -0.71 -7.60 -14.06
N LEU A 421 0.23 -7.73 -15.01
CA LEU A 421 0.05 -7.30 -16.39
C LEU A 421 -0.95 -8.18 -17.17
N GLU A 422 -0.88 -9.49 -17.00
CA GLU A 422 -1.74 -10.46 -17.68
C GLU A 422 -3.21 -10.33 -17.27
N HIS A 423 -3.50 -10.27 -15.97
CA HIS A 423 -4.86 -10.23 -15.43
C HIS A 423 -5.58 -8.88 -15.61
N ASN A 424 -4.87 -7.84 -16.05
CA ASN A 424 -5.42 -6.50 -16.24
C ASN A 424 -5.39 -6.02 -17.69
N LEU A 425 -5.17 -6.94 -18.64
CA LEU A 425 -5.18 -6.66 -20.07
C LEU A 425 -6.61 -6.39 -20.59
N LYS A 426 -7.11 -5.19 -20.32
CA LYS A 426 -8.46 -4.71 -20.68
C LYS A 426 -8.38 -3.62 -21.74
N ARG A 427 -9.47 -3.42 -22.51
CA ARG A 427 -9.54 -2.41 -23.59
C ARG A 427 -9.19 -0.99 -23.12
N ASN A 428 -9.61 -0.60 -21.91
CA ASN A 428 -9.19 0.64 -21.28
C ASN A 428 -7.93 0.36 -20.45
N LEU A 429 -6.78 0.46 -21.09
CA LEU A 429 -5.49 0.13 -20.49
C LEU A 429 -5.00 1.28 -19.60
N ASP A 430 -4.60 0.98 -18.37
CA ASP A 430 -3.92 1.97 -17.52
C ASP A 430 -2.45 2.09 -17.93
N ILE A 431 -2.18 2.95 -18.92
CA ILE A 431 -0.85 3.09 -19.52
C ILE A 431 0.22 3.46 -18.47
N GLU A 432 -0.10 4.31 -17.49
CA GLU A 432 0.88 4.72 -16.48
C GLU A 432 1.29 3.59 -15.55
N LYS A 433 0.35 2.69 -15.20
CA LYS A 433 0.68 1.48 -14.44
C LYS A 433 1.45 0.48 -15.30
N TYR A 434 1.09 0.30 -16.57
CA TYR A 434 1.82 -0.59 -17.48
C TYR A 434 3.26 -0.12 -17.72
N ILE A 435 3.49 1.19 -17.85
CA ILE A 435 4.83 1.78 -17.91
C ILE A 435 5.64 1.36 -16.67
N LEU A 436 5.08 1.51 -15.47
CA LEU A 436 5.77 1.16 -14.23
C LEU A 436 6.10 -0.34 -14.16
N HIS A 437 5.15 -1.23 -14.49
CA HIS A 437 5.40 -2.67 -14.48
C HIS A 437 6.50 -3.08 -15.46
N VAL A 438 6.42 -2.63 -16.72
CA VAL A 438 7.40 -2.99 -17.75
C VAL A 438 8.75 -2.36 -17.44
N GLN A 439 8.79 -1.16 -16.86
CA GLN A 439 10.04 -0.54 -16.40
C GLN A 439 10.70 -1.34 -15.29
N ILE A 440 9.95 -1.83 -14.29
CA ILE A 440 10.52 -2.69 -13.24
C ILE A 440 11.06 -3.98 -13.85
N LEU A 441 10.31 -4.63 -14.77
CA LEU A 441 10.79 -5.82 -15.48
C LEU A 441 12.08 -5.55 -16.27
N LEU A 442 12.18 -4.41 -16.95
CA LEU A 442 13.38 -3.97 -17.66
C LEU A 442 14.55 -3.73 -16.70
N ASN A 443 14.32 -3.07 -15.57
CA ASN A 443 15.35 -2.84 -14.56
C ASN A 443 15.85 -4.16 -13.95
N ILE A 444 14.96 -5.13 -13.71
CA ILE A 444 15.35 -6.46 -13.24
C ILE A 444 16.28 -7.12 -14.26
N ILE A 445 15.89 -7.21 -15.54
CA ILE A 445 16.70 -7.89 -16.57
C ILE A 445 18.03 -7.15 -16.80
N SER A 446 18.02 -5.83 -16.84
CA SER A 446 19.22 -4.99 -16.93
C SER A 446 20.18 -5.24 -15.77
N SER A 447 19.67 -5.35 -14.54
CA SER A 447 20.48 -5.65 -13.36
C SER A 447 21.01 -7.10 -13.35
N LEU A 448 20.23 -8.08 -13.83
CA LEU A 448 20.71 -9.46 -14.03
C LEU A 448 21.84 -9.53 -15.05
N GLU A 449 21.70 -8.83 -16.17
CA GLU A 449 22.70 -8.76 -17.24
C GLU A 449 24.01 -8.16 -16.73
N LYS A 450 23.96 -7.00 -16.07
CA LYS A 450 25.12 -6.32 -15.52
C LYS A 450 25.86 -7.17 -14.46
N LYS A 451 25.11 -7.86 -13.61
CA LYS A 451 25.66 -8.71 -12.54
C LYS A 451 25.94 -10.15 -12.99
N LYS A 452 25.60 -10.50 -14.23
CA LYS A 452 25.73 -11.86 -14.81
C LYS A 452 25.09 -12.94 -13.95
N ILE A 453 23.93 -12.63 -13.36
CA ILE A 453 23.15 -13.57 -12.54
C ILE A 453 22.21 -14.34 -13.46
N ARG A 454 22.35 -15.66 -13.47
CA ARG A 454 21.50 -16.56 -14.27
C ARG A 454 20.36 -17.12 -13.42
N LEU A 455 19.13 -16.98 -13.93
CA LEU A 455 17.94 -17.42 -13.22
C LEU A 455 17.35 -18.71 -13.81
N GLU A 456 17.07 -19.68 -12.94
CA GLU A 456 16.21 -20.81 -13.26
C GLU A 456 14.75 -20.35 -13.20
N TYR A 457 14.16 -20.10 -14.37
CA TYR A 457 12.82 -19.52 -14.46
C TYR A 457 12.04 -20.03 -15.67
N HIS A 458 10.70 -19.97 -15.58
CA HIS A 458 9.79 -20.44 -16.62
C HIS A 458 9.57 -19.39 -17.72
N TRP A 459 10.66 -18.98 -18.37
CA TRP A 459 10.72 -17.94 -19.41
C TRP A 459 9.72 -18.14 -20.55
N GLN A 460 9.33 -19.38 -20.82
CA GLN A 460 8.33 -19.69 -21.84
C GLN A 460 6.99 -18.93 -21.61
N GLY A 461 6.57 -18.76 -20.35
CA GLY A 461 5.36 -18.00 -20.00
C GLY A 461 5.50 -16.53 -20.36
N VAL A 462 6.65 -15.92 -20.01
CA VAL A 462 6.98 -14.52 -20.31
C VAL A 462 6.90 -14.24 -21.81
N TRP A 463 7.54 -15.07 -22.63
CA TRP A 463 7.54 -14.86 -24.09
C TRP A 463 6.13 -14.99 -24.69
N ARG A 464 5.30 -15.91 -24.18
CA ARG A 464 3.90 -16.03 -24.62
C ARG A 464 3.11 -14.77 -24.26
N PHE A 465 3.28 -14.28 -23.03
CA PHE A 465 2.65 -13.05 -22.57
C PHE A 465 3.09 -11.84 -23.41
N LEU A 466 4.39 -11.65 -23.65
CA LEU A 466 4.90 -10.52 -24.45
C LEU A 466 4.30 -10.50 -25.86
N MET A 467 4.25 -11.66 -26.55
CA MET A 467 3.66 -11.73 -27.89
C MET A 467 2.16 -11.42 -27.85
N ARG A 468 1.44 -11.92 -26.85
CA ARG A 468 0.03 -11.56 -26.63
C ARG A 468 -0.15 -10.07 -26.35
N PHE A 469 0.77 -9.47 -25.59
CA PHE A 469 0.75 -8.06 -25.26
C PHE A 469 1.01 -7.18 -26.49
N ILE A 470 2.02 -7.50 -27.30
CA ILE A 470 2.28 -6.85 -28.60
C ILE A 470 1.03 -6.93 -29.50
N MET A 471 0.45 -8.12 -29.63
CA MET A 471 -0.74 -8.32 -30.46
C MET A 471 -1.93 -7.50 -29.94
N PHE A 472 -2.11 -7.43 -28.63
CA PHE A 472 -3.14 -6.60 -28.00
C PHE A 472 -2.93 -5.11 -28.29
N LEU A 473 -1.70 -4.60 -28.14
CA LEU A 473 -1.37 -3.21 -28.45
C LEU A 473 -1.56 -2.90 -29.94
N LEU A 474 -1.19 -3.82 -30.84
CA LEU A 474 -1.40 -3.66 -32.28
C LEU A 474 -2.89 -3.63 -32.62
N THR A 475 -3.68 -4.55 -32.08
CA THR A 475 -5.12 -4.66 -32.36
C THR A 475 -5.88 -3.41 -31.90
N ASN A 476 -5.47 -2.83 -30.77
CA ASN A 476 -6.09 -1.64 -30.19
C ASN A 476 -5.33 -0.33 -30.50
N ALA A 477 -4.46 -0.32 -31.52
CA ALA A 477 -3.59 0.83 -31.79
C ALA A 477 -4.36 2.13 -32.06
N LYS A 478 -5.50 2.06 -32.74
CA LYS A 478 -6.33 3.24 -33.07
C LYS A 478 -6.80 4.01 -31.83
N THR A 479 -7.14 3.30 -30.75
CA THR A 479 -7.59 3.91 -29.50
C THR A 479 -6.41 4.27 -28.61
N LEU A 480 -5.42 3.40 -28.50
CA LEU A 480 -4.29 3.59 -27.58
C LEU A 480 -3.37 4.74 -28.00
N LYS A 481 -3.23 5.01 -29.30
CA LYS A 481 -2.48 6.16 -29.84
C LYS A 481 -2.99 7.53 -29.37
N GLN A 482 -4.21 7.62 -28.85
CA GLN A 482 -4.77 8.88 -28.36
C GLN A 482 -4.18 9.31 -27.00
N HIS A 483 -3.54 8.39 -26.27
CA HIS A 483 -2.94 8.68 -24.98
C HIS A 483 -1.52 9.22 -25.12
N SER A 484 -1.20 10.28 -24.37
CA SER A 484 0.07 11.01 -24.48
C SER A 484 1.33 10.21 -24.12
N ARG A 485 1.21 9.12 -23.35
CA ARG A 485 2.35 8.32 -22.86
C ARG A 485 2.46 6.92 -23.48
N ILE A 486 1.68 6.63 -24.52
CA ILE A 486 1.70 5.31 -25.16
C ILE A 486 3.08 5.00 -25.79
N ASP A 487 3.73 6.01 -26.37
CA ASP A 487 5.04 5.87 -27.00
C ASP A 487 6.13 5.50 -25.96
N GLU A 488 6.01 6.02 -24.74
CA GLU A 488 6.90 5.66 -23.61
C GLU A 488 6.74 4.17 -23.27
N LEU A 489 5.50 3.67 -23.15
CA LEU A 489 5.24 2.26 -22.89
C LEU A 489 5.83 1.36 -23.98
N ILE A 490 5.65 1.73 -25.23
CA ILE A 490 6.14 0.94 -26.37
C ILE A 490 7.67 0.97 -26.42
N SER A 491 8.28 2.12 -26.18
CA SER A 491 9.74 2.24 -26.11
C SER A 491 10.33 1.33 -25.05
N ILE A 492 9.78 1.34 -23.82
CA ILE A 492 10.25 0.48 -22.72
C ILE A 492 10.03 -1.00 -23.05
N LEU A 493 8.89 -1.35 -23.66
CA LEU A 493 8.61 -2.73 -24.10
C LEU A 493 9.60 -3.21 -25.16
N LEU A 494 9.92 -2.38 -26.16
CA LEU A 494 10.90 -2.70 -27.20
C LEU A 494 12.31 -2.81 -26.61
N ASN A 495 12.67 -1.95 -25.65
CA ASN A 495 13.93 -2.04 -24.92
C ASN A 495 14.05 -3.37 -24.16
N PHE A 496 12.98 -3.77 -23.48
CA PHE A 496 12.91 -5.06 -22.77
C PHE A 496 13.15 -6.24 -23.71
N ILE A 497 12.46 -6.28 -24.85
CA ILE A 497 12.60 -7.36 -25.82
C ILE A 497 13.99 -7.32 -26.47
N SER A 498 14.46 -6.14 -26.85
CA SER A 498 15.78 -5.96 -27.44
C SER A 498 16.88 -6.47 -26.51
N LEU A 499 16.82 -6.13 -25.22
CA LEU A 499 17.76 -6.62 -24.21
C LEU A 499 17.73 -8.15 -24.08
N CYS A 500 16.54 -8.76 -24.08
CA CYS A 500 16.40 -10.22 -24.05
C CYS A 500 17.01 -10.91 -25.28
N VAL A 501 16.81 -10.33 -26.46
CA VAL A 501 17.28 -10.91 -27.72
C VAL A 501 18.79 -10.72 -27.91
N THR A 502 19.33 -9.58 -27.47
CA THR A 502 20.74 -9.23 -27.70
C THR A 502 21.68 -9.74 -26.61
N ARG A 503 21.23 -9.75 -25.35
CA ARG A 503 22.07 -10.07 -24.18
C ARG A 503 21.50 -11.21 -23.31
N GLY A 504 20.54 -11.96 -23.82
CA GLY A 504 19.89 -13.06 -23.11
C GLY A 504 20.86 -14.08 -22.50
N GLU A 505 21.98 -14.34 -23.17
CA GLU A 505 23.03 -15.28 -22.76
C GLU A 505 23.64 -14.99 -21.38
N ASN A 506 23.61 -13.71 -20.97
CA ASN A 506 24.20 -13.26 -19.73
C ASN A 506 23.34 -13.60 -18.51
N PHE A 507 22.04 -13.87 -18.69
CA PHE A 507 21.10 -14.08 -17.58
C PHE A 507 20.14 -15.28 -17.75
N PHE A 508 20.08 -15.92 -18.92
CA PHE A 508 19.44 -17.23 -19.05
C PHE A 508 20.35 -18.33 -18.51
N LEU A 509 19.77 -19.25 -17.73
CA LEU A 509 20.49 -20.44 -17.26
C LEU A 509 20.72 -21.43 -18.40
N ASP A 510 19.64 -21.78 -19.13
CA ASP A 510 19.68 -22.72 -20.25
C ASP A 510 19.58 -22.00 -21.60
N PHE A 511 20.39 -22.44 -22.57
CA PHE A 511 20.32 -21.97 -23.95
C PHE A 511 18.96 -22.24 -24.61
N LYS A 512 18.25 -23.29 -24.17
CA LYS A 512 16.88 -23.59 -24.62
C LYS A 512 15.90 -22.43 -24.39
N ASN A 513 16.08 -21.65 -23.33
CA ASN A 513 15.23 -20.48 -23.06
C ASN A 513 15.43 -19.37 -24.08
N PHE A 514 16.65 -19.24 -24.59
CA PHE A 514 16.99 -18.34 -25.70
C PHE A 514 16.42 -18.85 -27.02
N GLU A 515 16.55 -20.15 -27.33
CA GLU A 515 15.92 -20.77 -28.50
C GLU A 515 14.41 -20.53 -28.53
N ASP A 516 13.73 -20.72 -27.39
CA ASP A 516 12.29 -20.50 -27.24
C ASP A 516 11.88 -19.04 -27.50
N LEU A 517 12.74 -18.07 -27.12
CA LEU A 517 12.53 -16.64 -27.38
C LEU A 517 12.61 -16.36 -28.89
N ILE A 518 13.70 -16.78 -29.52
CA ILE A 518 13.94 -16.57 -30.96
C ILE A 518 12.85 -17.28 -31.79
N TYR A 519 12.48 -18.50 -31.41
CA TYR A 519 11.41 -19.25 -32.06
C TYR A 519 10.09 -18.47 -32.05
N LYS A 520 9.67 -17.92 -30.89
CA LYS A 520 8.43 -17.13 -30.79
C LYS A 520 8.51 -15.82 -31.55
N LEU A 521 9.68 -15.21 -31.59
CA LEU A 521 9.91 -13.97 -32.31
C LEU A 521 9.80 -14.18 -33.83
N ILE A 522 10.36 -15.27 -34.37
CA ILE A 522 10.17 -15.67 -35.76
C ILE A 522 8.70 -16.01 -36.04
N GLN A 523 8.06 -16.81 -35.16
CA GLN A 523 6.65 -17.18 -35.32
C GLN A 523 5.72 -15.96 -35.40
N ASN A 524 6.08 -14.87 -34.73
CA ASN A 524 5.31 -13.63 -34.70
C ASN A 524 5.97 -12.49 -35.51
N GLY A 525 6.92 -12.79 -36.40
CA GLY A 525 7.72 -11.78 -37.10
C GLY A 525 6.88 -10.75 -37.86
N ASP A 526 5.84 -11.19 -38.57
CA ASP A 526 4.90 -10.30 -39.26
C ASP A 526 4.10 -9.41 -38.31
N THR A 527 3.71 -9.94 -37.16
CA THR A 527 3.00 -9.18 -36.12
C THR A 527 3.91 -8.11 -35.53
N VAL A 528 5.17 -8.45 -35.24
CA VAL A 528 6.18 -7.51 -34.73
C VAL A 528 6.48 -6.41 -35.74
N ARG A 529 6.66 -6.75 -37.03
CA ARG A 529 6.83 -5.78 -38.12
C ARG A 529 5.65 -4.82 -38.23
N LYS A 530 4.43 -5.35 -38.20
CA LYS A 530 3.20 -4.54 -38.24
C LYS A 530 3.07 -3.66 -37.00
N PHE A 531 3.45 -4.15 -35.82
CA PHE A 531 3.44 -3.39 -34.57
C PHE A 531 4.41 -2.21 -34.62
N ILE A 532 5.68 -2.43 -34.98
CA ILE A 532 6.68 -1.37 -35.07
C ILE A 532 6.25 -0.30 -36.08
N LYS A 533 5.74 -0.71 -37.25
CA LYS A 533 5.20 0.22 -38.26
C LYS A 533 3.96 0.94 -37.78
N ALA A 534 3.03 0.23 -37.12
CA ALA A 534 1.79 0.80 -36.65
C ALA A 534 2.02 1.93 -35.65
N TYR A 535 3.06 1.85 -34.82
CA TYR A 535 3.40 2.90 -33.85
C TYR A 535 4.54 3.83 -34.29
N GLU A 536 5.05 3.70 -35.52
CA GLU A 536 6.08 4.59 -36.09
C GLU A 536 7.35 4.68 -35.21
N MET A 537 7.74 3.57 -34.59
CA MET A 537 8.86 3.54 -33.63
C MET A 537 10.19 3.23 -34.33
N GLU A 538 11.01 4.26 -34.54
CA GLU A 538 12.36 4.14 -35.15
C GLU A 538 13.50 4.10 -34.13
N SER A 539 13.32 3.41 -33.01
CA SER A 539 14.38 3.26 -31.99
C SER A 539 15.47 2.26 -32.40
N SER A 540 16.65 2.36 -31.79
CA SER A 540 17.72 1.36 -31.93
C SER A 540 17.24 -0.05 -31.53
N SER A 541 16.41 -0.13 -30.49
CA SER A 541 15.77 -1.36 -30.03
C SER A 541 14.83 -1.99 -31.07
N SER A 542 14.03 -1.18 -31.79
CA SER A 542 13.15 -1.70 -32.85
C SER A 542 13.96 -2.24 -34.02
N LYS A 543 15.04 -1.54 -34.42
CA LYS A 543 15.97 -1.99 -35.45
C LYS A 543 16.65 -3.30 -35.05
N ALA A 544 17.13 -3.43 -33.82
CA ALA A 544 17.77 -4.64 -33.32
C ALA A 544 16.83 -5.86 -33.39
N ILE A 545 15.57 -5.69 -32.97
CA ILE A 545 14.56 -6.76 -33.03
C ILE A 545 14.30 -7.18 -34.49
N LEU A 546 14.14 -6.22 -35.39
CA LEU A 546 13.91 -6.50 -36.82
C LEU A 546 15.10 -7.20 -37.46
N LEU A 547 16.32 -6.74 -37.21
CA LEU A 547 17.55 -7.35 -37.74
C LEU A 547 17.69 -8.82 -37.31
N VAL A 548 17.41 -9.12 -36.04
CA VAL A 548 17.47 -10.51 -35.54
C VAL A 548 16.35 -11.36 -36.15
N THR A 549 15.14 -10.80 -36.28
CA THR A 549 14.02 -11.50 -36.93
C THR A 549 14.37 -11.85 -38.38
N GLU A 550 14.85 -10.87 -39.15
CA GLU A 550 15.22 -11.04 -40.56
C GLU A 550 16.40 -11.98 -40.75
N TYR A 551 17.39 -11.95 -39.86
CA TYR A 551 18.53 -12.86 -39.91
C TYR A 551 18.08 -14.33 -39.83
N TYR A 552 17.26 -14.67 -38.83
CA TYR A 552 16.82 -16.05 -38.66
C TYR A 552 15.78 -16.47 -39.71
N GLU A 553 14.91 -15.57 -40.17
CA GLU A 553 14.00 -15.85 -41.30
C GLU A 553 14.79 -16.12 -42.60
N ASN A 554 15.85 -15.36 -42.87
CA ASN A 554 16.75 -15.58 -44.02
C ASN A 554 17.53 -16.89 -43.91
N LEU A 555 17.97 -17.25 -42.70
CA LEU A 555 18.66 -18.52 -42.46
C LEU A 555 17.71 -19.71 -42.71
N LEU A 556 16.47 -19.62 -42.24
CA LEU A 556 15.45 -20.64 -42.43
C LEU A 556 15.04 -20.78 -43.91
N SER A 557 14.78 -19.67 -44.59
CA SER A 557 14.38 -19.68 -46.01
C SER A 557 15.47 -20.18 -46.96
N LYS A 558 16.76 -20.00 -46.60
CA LYS A 558 17.89 -20.58 -47.34
C LYS A 558 18.01 -22.09 -47.18
N LYS A 559 17.59 -22.65 -46.04
CA LYS A 559 17.77 -24.07 -45.70
C LYS A 559 16.54 -24.94 -45.96
N TYR A 560 15.34 -24.37 -45.81
CA TYR A 560 14.10 -25.14 -45.84
C TYR A 560 13.00 -24.41 -46.62
N LYS A 561 12.19 -25.18 -47.34
CA LYS A 561 10.95 -24.67 -47.93
C LYS A 561 9.87 -24.51 -46.85
N PRO A 562 8.93 -23.56 -47.00
CA PRO A 562 7.92 -23.27 -45.97
C PRO A 562 7.06 -24.47 -45.54
N HIS A 563 6.85 -25.45 -46.43
CA HIS A 563 6.07 -26.67 -46.14
C HIS A 563 6.86 -27.77 -45.40
N GLU A 564 8.18 -27.62 -45.26
CA GLU A 564 9.08 -28.62 -44.66
C GLU A 564 9.52 -28.25 -43.23
N LEU A 565 9.07 -27.09 -42.74
CA LEU A 565 9.40 -26.54 -41.43
C LEU A 565 8.66 -27.31 -40.32
N SER A 566 9.39 -28.17 -39.61
CA SER A 566 8.96 -28.72 -38.32
C SER A 566 9.58 -27.90 -37.18
N PRO A 567 8.97 -27.85 -35.99
CA PRO A 567 9.53 -27.11 -34.85
C PRO A 567 10.94 -27.56 -34.48
N GLU A 568 11.27 -28.84 -34.66
CA GLU A 568 12.61 -29.41 -34.42
C GLU A 568 13.66 -28.91 -35.43
N LYS A 569 13.27 -28.72 -36.69
CA LYS A 569 14.17 -28.17 -37.71
C LYS A 569 14.43 -26.68 -37.48
N VAL A 570 13.43 -25.95 -36.99
CA VAL A 570 13.58 -24.53 -36.65
C VAL A 570 14.54 -24.35 -35.48
N THR A 571 14.41 -25.15 -34.41
CA THR A 571 15.34 -25.08 -33.27
C THR A 571 16.76 -25.52 -33.66
N ALA A 572 16.90 -26.52 -34.53
CA ALA A 572 18.21 -26.91 -35.08
C ALA A 572 18.86 -25.76 -35.89
N ALA A 573 18.08 -25.07 -36.71
CA ALA A 573 18.58 -23.91 -37.47
C ALA A 573 18.96 -22.72 -36.57
N ILE A 574 18.21 -22.50 -35.48
CA ILE A 574 18.53 -21.46 -34.48
C ILE A 574 19.86 -21.80 -33.79
N LYS A 575 20.05 -23.05 -33.36
CA LYS A 575 21.31 -23.53 -32.76
C LYS A 575 22.52 -23.31 -33.66
N GLU A 576 22.38 -23.57 -34.95
CA GLU A 576 23.48 -23.44 -35.92
C GLU A 576 23.76 -21.97 -36.30
N GLY A 577 22.73 -21.13 -36.36
CA GLY A 577 22.90 -19.68 -36.60
C GLY A 577 23.45 -18.92 -35.41
N TYR A 578 23.31 -19.49 -34.21
CA TYR A 578 23.83 -18.94 -32.99
C TYR A 578 25.37 -19.01 -32.95
N GLY A 579 26.02 -17.86 -32.74
CA GLY A 579 27.49 -17.70 -32.82
C GLY A 579 28.04 -17.25 -34.19
N LEU A 580 27.26 -17.40 -35.28
CA LEU A 580 27.60 -16.82 -36.60
C LEU A 580 27.08 -15.39 -36.77
N PHE A 581 26.06 -15.01 -35.99
CA PHE A 581 25.51 -13.66 -35.98
C PHE A 581 26.35 -12.76 -35.05
N ASN A 582 27.05 -11.79 -35.63
CA ASN A 582 27.81 -10.80 -34.88
C ASN A 582 26.85 -9.78 -34.23
N LEU A 583 26.40 -10.08 -33.01
CA LEU A 583 25.62 -9.19 -32.16
C LEU A 583 26.33 -7.84 -31.90
N ASN A 584 27.67 -7.85 -32.00
CA ASN A 584 28.53 -6.68 -31.80
C ASN A 584 28.33 -5.54 -32.82
N LEU A 585 27.65 -5.79 -33.95
CA LEU A 585 27.29 -4.73 -34.90
C LEU A 585 26.13 -3.84 -34.41
N ILE A 586 25.38 -4.33 -33.41
CA ILE A 586 24.30 -3.57 -32.76
C ILE A 586 24.87 -2.78 -31.56
N GLU A 587 26.09 -3.09 -31.08
CA GLU A 587 26.72 -2.53 -29.87
C GLU A 587 27.22 -1.07 -29.97
N ASN A 588 26.76 -0.26 -30.92
CA ASN A 588 27.14 1.15 -30.94
C ASN A 588 26.61 1.87 -29.69
N ASN A 589 27.49 2.04 -28.69
CA ASN A 589 27.68 3.04 -27.61
C ASN A 589 26.50 3.85 -27.00
N GLU A 590 25.27 3.74 -27.49
CA GLU A 590 24.05 4.40 -26.99
C GLU A 590 23.23 3.50 -26.04
N TYR A 591 23.61 2.22 -25.89
CA TYR A 591 22.95 1.25 -25.00
C TYR A 591 23.27 1.42 -23.50
N ASN A 592 23.83 2.56 -23.13
CA ASN A 592 24.21 2.85 -21.75
C ASN A 592 23.01 3.43 -20.99
N GLU A 593 22.45 2.58 -20.13
CA GLU A 593 21.43 2.84 -19.12
C GLU A 593 19.95 2.68 -19.54
N TYR A 594 19.55 1.44 -19.85
CA TYR A 594 18.13 1.04 -19.73
C TYR A 594 17.58 1.20 -18.30
N ASN A 595 18.45 1.21 -17.28
CA ASN A 595 18.06 1.46 -15.89
C ASN A 595 17.70 2.93 -15.69
N VAL A 596 16.42 3.25 -15.80
CA VAL A 596 15.90 4.52 -15.30
C VAL A 596 15.77 4.38 -13.78
N ARG A 597 16.69 4.99 -13.03
CA ARG A 597 16.61 5.05 -11.57
C ARG A 597 15.33 5.73 -11.12
N PHE A 598 14.75 5.22 -10.04
CA PHE A 598 13.60 5.79 -9.38
C PHE A 598 13.86 7.25 -8.99
N LYS A 599 12.90 8.11 -9.32
CA LYS A 599 12.92 9.54 -8.98
C LYS A 599 11.56 9.92 -8.41
N GLU A 600 11.51 10.11 -7.10
CA GLU A 600 10.30 10.49 -6.37
C GLU A 600 9.62 11.75 -6.93
N ALA A 601 10.41 12.70 -7.46
CA ALA A 601 9.88 13.92 -8.07
C ALA A 601 8.88 13.67 -9.21
N LYS A 602 9.03 12.56 -9.96
CA LYS A 602 8.09 12.17 -11.03
C LYS A 602 6.74 11.68 -10.48
N GLU A 603 6.72 11.20 -9.25
CA GLU A 603 5.53 10.61 -8.61
C GLU A 603 4.80 11.61 -7.69
N ARG A 604 5.20 12.89 -7.68
CA ARG A 604 4.64 13.92 -6.77
C ARG A 604 3.11 14.01 -6.78
N VAL A 605 2.50 13.99 -7.97
CA VAL A 605 1.03 14.08 -8.11
C VAL A 605 0.35 12.84 -7.54
N PHE A 606 0.88 11.65 -7.87
CA PHE A 606 0.40 10.39 -7.35
C PHE A 606 0.53 10.33 -5.81
N LEU A 607 1.69 10.69 -5.27
CA LEU A 607 1.99 10.66 -3.84
C LEU A 607 1.08 11.61 -3.03
N LYS A 608 0.76 12.80 -3.57
CA LYS A 608 -0.25 13.69 -2.96
C LYS A 608 -1.65 13.07 -2.95
N SER A 609 -2.03 12.34 -4.00
CA SER A 609 -3.35 11.71 -4.10
C SER A 609 -3.49 10.50 -3.18
N ILE A 610 -2.51 9.59 -3.14
CA ILE A 610 -2.52 8.44 -2.22
C ILE A 610 -2.47 8.88 -0.76
N ALA A 611 -1.73 9.94 -0.41
CA ALA A 611 -1.71 10.47 0.95
C ALA A 611 -3.11 10.83 1.47
N ARG A 612 -3.99 11.40 0.61
CA ARG A 612 -5.39 11.71 0.98
C ARG A 612 -6.22 10.44 1.19
N ILE A 613 -6.00 9.41 0.38
CA ILE A 613 -6.68 8.11 0.53
C ILE A 613 -6.25 7.45 1.84
N VAL A 614 -4.95 7.45 2.12
CA VAL A 614 -4.39 6.89 3.36
C VAL A 614 -4.88 7.64 4.59
N VAL A 615 -4.98 8.97 4.54
CA VAL A 615 -5.59 9.77 5.61
C VAL A 615 -7.04 9.35 5.87
N SER A 616 -7.83 9.14 4.81
CA SER A 616 -9.21 8.67 4.94
C SER A 616 -9.31 7.24 5.50
N ASP A 617 -8.40 6.35 5.13
CA ASP A 617 -8.38 4.97 5.62
C ASP A 617 -7.83 4.90 7.06
N ALA A 618 -6.88 5.76 7.40
CA ALA A 618 -6.36 5.91 8.76
C ALA A 618 -7.45 6.37 9.74
N ASP A 619 -8.34 7.29 9.33
CA ASP A 619 -9.51 7.65 10.14
C ASP A 619 -10.45 6.45 10.37
N ARG A 620 -10.72 5.66 9.31
CA ARG A 620 -11.54 4.45 9.43
C ARG A 620 -10.93 3.39 10.35
N SER A 621 -9.60 3.31 10.38
CA SER A 621 -8.87 2.37 11.24
C SER A 621 -9.05 2.63 12.74
N GLN A 622 -9.56 3.80 13.11
CA GLN A 622 -9.82 4.16 14.51
C GLN A 622 -11.19 3.70 15.00
N LEU A 623 -12.13 3.47 14.07
CA LEU A 623 -13.53 3.12 14.38
C LEU A 623 -13.73 1.63 14.66
N GLN A 624 -12.66 0.83 14.56
CA GLN A 624 -12.59 -0.59 14.92
C GLN A 624 -11.57 -0.78 16.04
#